data_AF-A0A933UD92-F1
#
_entry.id   AF-A0A933UD92-F1
#
_cell.length_a   1.000
_cell.length_b   1.000
_cell.length_c   1.000
_cell.angle_alpha   90.00
_cell.angle_beta   90.00
_cell.angle_gamma   90.00
#
_symmetry.space_group_name_H-M   'P 1'
#
loop_
_entity.id
_entity.type
_entity.pdbx_description
1 polymer ?
#
loop_
_entity_poly.entity_id
_entity_poly.type
_entity_poly.pdbx_seq_one_letter_code
_entity_poly.pdbx_strand_id
1 'polypeptide(L)'
;SIDQALFGVDLDTVQADTTGYSTMSLVGIKRQSDGTLLVNDSDLEDKLTNDIDAFADLFVDLDGFDNGGAADNTPAHDVDITADSGLAATLDRAIQKMFTSTRVNDDLVIKGVFDNRTETYNKDILRFGKQIDAKQEYLDKFEEALVRRFANLEQLIGGLNAQGASLSAALGGLG
;
A
#
# COMPACT_ATOMS: atom_id res chain seq x y z
N SER A 1 11.81 16.59 -7.99
CA SER A 1 12.12 16.61 -9.43
C SER A 1 12.52 15.19 -9.79
N ILE A 2 11.55 14.38 -10.23
CA ILE A 2 11.70 12.93 -10.45
C ILE A 2 11.27 12.65 -11.89
N ASP A 3 11.95 13.29 -12.83
CA ASP A 3 11.98 12.89 -14.24
C ASP A 3 13.40 12.40 -14.53
N GLN A 4 13.88 11.49 -13.68
CA GLN A 4 15.07 10.71 -13.99
C GLN A 4 14.67 9.86 -15.19
N ALA A 5 15.27 10.15 -16.35
CA ALA A 5 15.02 9.50 -17.62
C ALA A 5 14.71 8.01 -17.41
N LEU A 6 13.42 7.69 -17.48
CA LEU A 6 13.06 6.31 -17.78
C LEU A 6 13.77 5.99 -19.10
N PHE A 7 14.27 4.77 -19.26
CA PHE A 7 14.84 4.22 -20.51
C PHE A 7 16.35 4.38 -20.76
N GLY A 8 17.15 4.98 -19.86
CA GLY A 8 18.62 5.04 -20.08
C GLY A 8 19.08 5.96 -21.22
N VAL A 9 18.13 6.59 -21.91
CA VAL A 9 18.36 7.61 -22.94
C VAL A 9 18.58 8.96 -22.27
N ASP A 10 19.59 9.71 -22.75
CA ASP A 10 19.89 11.05 -22.27
C ASP A 10 18.67 11.99 -22.43
N LEU A 11 18.32 12.69 -21.36
CA LEU A 11 17.15 13.58 -21.32
C LEU A 11 17.24 14.66 -22.41
N ASP A 12 18.45 15.15 -22.68
CA ASP A 12 18.68 16.16 -23.72
C ASP A 12 18.40 15.59 -25.12
N THR A 13 18.66 14.29 -25.33
CA THR A 13 18.36 13.59 -26.59
C THR A 13 16.85 13.41 -26.76
N VAL A 14 16.14 13.03 -25.69
CA VAL A 14 14.68 12.89 -25.71
C VAL A 14 13.98 14.24 -25.93
N GLN A 15 14.48 15.32 -25.34
CA GLN A 15 13.91 16.66 -25.54
C GLN A 15 14.21 17.25 -26.92
N ALA A 16 15.37 16.93 -27.49
CA ALA A 16 15.75 17.35 -28.84
C ALA A 16 14.97 16.59 -29.93
N ASP A 17 14.48 15.39 -29.62
CA ASP A 17 13.68 14.62 -30.53
C ASP A 17 12.23 15.12 -30.56
N THR A 18 11.86 15.74 -31.69
CA THR A 18 10.54 16.33 -31.91
C THR A 18 9.72 15.57 -32.95
N THR A 19 10.33 14.62 -33.66
CA THR A 19 9.73 13.92 -34.80
C THR A 19 10.13 12.46 -34.93
N GLY A 20 10.95 11.94 -34.03
CA GLY A 20 11.49 10.58 -34.01
C GLY A 20 10.66 9.62 -33.17
N TYR A 21 11.32 8.72 -32.44
CA TYR A 21 10.69 7.57 -31.77
C TYR A 21 10.97 7.53 -30.27
N SER A 22 11.59 8.57 -29.71
CA SER A 22 12.03 8.59 -28.30
C SER A 22 10.91 8.60 -27.26
N THR A 23 9.66 8.91 -27.63
CA THR A 23 8.55 8.98 -26.68
C THR A 23 7.23 8.42 -27.23
N MET A 24 6.39 7.90 -26.33
CA MET A 24 5.03 7.45 -26.65
C MET A 24 4.21 8.51 -27.40
N SER A 25 4.36 9.79 -27.03
CA SER A 25 3.61 10.88 -27.66
C SER A 25 4.02 11.11 -29.13
N LEU A 26 5.29 10.87 -29.48
CA LEU A 26 5.80 11.02 -30.85
C LEU A 26 5.36 9.87 -31.76
N VAL A 27 5.09 8.70 -31.18
CA VAL A 27 4.53 7.54 -31.90
C VAL A 27 2.99 7.50 -31.88
N GLY A 28 2.33 8.60 -31.50
CA GLY A 28 0.88 8.71 -31.55
C GLY A 28 0.13 8.23 -30.30
N ILE A 29 0.80 7.90 -29.20
CA ILE A 29 0.17 7.48 -27.94
C ILE A 29 0.35 8.56 -26.86
N LYS A 30 -0.74 9.22 -26.49
CA LYS A 30 -0.72 10.36 -25.56
C LYS A 30 -1.40 9.99 -24.25
N ARG A 31 -0.73 10.25 -23.13
CA ARG A 31 -1.33 10.11 -21.81
C ARG A 31 -2.17 11.35 -21.48
N GLN A 32 -3.43 11.15 -21.12
CA GLN A 32 -4.29 12.21 -20.63
C GLN A 32 -4.05 12.49 -19.14
N SER A 33 -4.62 13.59 -18.63
CA SER A 33 -4.49 13.98 -17.22
C SER A 33 -5.13 12.98 -16.24
N ASP A 34 -6.09 12.19 -16.70
CA ASP A 34 -6.77 11.15 -15.93
C ASP A 34 -6.06 9.77 -16.00
N GLY A 35 -4.94 9.70 -16.73
CA GLY A 35 -4.18 8.46 -16.90
C GLY A 35 -4.66 7.58 -18.06
N THR A 36 -5.71 7.96 -18.79
CA THR A 36 -6.09 7.25 -20.01
C THR A 36 -5.06 7.47 -21.13
N LEU A 37 -4.98 6.52 -22.04
CA LEU A 37 -4.13 6.61 -23.23
C LEU A 37 -5.02 6.90 -24.45
N LEU A 38 -4.73 8.00 -25.14
CA LEU A 38 -5.30 8.33 -26.43
C LEU A 38 -4.34 7.87 -27.52
N VAL A 39 -4.85 7.08 -28.48
CA VAL A 39 -4.09 6.65 -29.64
C VAL A 39 -4.55 7.47 -30.85
N ASN A 40 -3.61 8.08 -31.56
CA ASN A 40 -3.85 8.70 -32.86
C ASN A 40 -3.44 7.71 -33.96
N ASP A 41 -4.44 7.08 -34.56
CA ASP A 41 -4.23 6.02 -35.56
C ASP A 41 -3.42 6.50 -36.77
N SER A 42 -3.60 7.76 -37.21
CA SER A 42 -2.85 8.33 -38.33
C SER A 42 -1.37 8.49 -37.99
N ASP A 43 -1.06 9.05 -36.82
CA ASP A 43 0.33 9.22 -36.37
C ASP A 43 1.00 7.85 -36.16
N LEU A 44 0.25 6.89 -35.62
CA LEU A 44 0.71 5.52 -35.38
C LEU A 44 1.01 4.79 -36.70
N GLU A 45 0.11 4.89 -37.68
CA GLU A 45 0.26 4.28 -39.01
C GLU A 45 1.44 4.90 -39.78
N ASP A 46 1.58 6.23 -39.75
CA ASP A 46 2.71 6.92 -40.36
C ASP A 46 4.03 6.44 -39.76
N LYS A 47 4.09 6.26 -38.45
CA LYS A 47 5.29 5.80 -37.73
C LYS A 47 5.65 4.35 -38.06
N LEU A 48 4.66 3.46 -38.02
CA LEU A 48 4.82 2.05 -38.39
C LEU A 48 5.27 1.87 -39.84
N THR A 49 4.78 2.71 -40.76
CA THR A 49 5.11 2.61 -42.19
C THR A 49 6.49 3.20 -42.50
N ASN A 50 6.89 4.26 -41.81
CA ASN A 50 8.15 4.94 -42.08
C ASN A 50 9.36 4.17 -41.54
N ASP A 51 9.28 3.65 -40.32
CA ASP A 51 10.38 2.89 -39.71
C ASP A 51 9.84 1.95 -38.63
N ILE A 52 9.50 0.72 -39.06
CA ILE A 52 8.97 -0.31 -38.15
C ILE A 52 10.00 -0.77 -37.13
N ASP A 53 11.29 -0.72 -37.46
CA ASP A 53 12.36 -1.17 -36.58
C ASP A 53 12.54 -0.15 -35.45
N ALA A 54 12.65 1.14 -35.77
CA ALA A 54 12.70 2.21 -34.76
C ALA A 54 11.41 2.34 -33.95
N PHE A 55 10.25 2.02 -34.54
CA PHE A 55 9.00 1.92 -33.80
C PHE A 55 9.01 0.74 -32.83
N ALA A 56 9.49 -0.43 -33.26
CA ALA A 56 9.56 -1.63 -32.43
C ALA A 56 10.53 -1.44 -31.27
N ASP A 57 11.67 -0.80 -31.50
CA ASP A 57 12.72 -0.48 -30.51
C ASP A 57 12.15 0.23 -29.27
N LEU A 58 11.22 1.17 -29.47
CA LEU A 58 10.57 1.86 -28.35
C LEU A 58 9.83 0.90 -27.41
N PHE A 59 9.24 -0.18 -27.93
CA PHE A 59 8.42 -1.11 -27.15
C PHE A 59 9.17 -2.37 -26.73
N VAL A 60 9.98 -2.89 -27.64
CA VAL A 60 10.72 -4.13 -27.53
C VAL A 60 12.19 -3.77 -27.54
N ASP A 61 12.88 -4.28 -26.55
CA ASP A 61 14.31 -4.28 -26.50
C ASP A 61 14.89 -5.10 -27.67
N LEU A 62 15.34 -4.41 -28.72
CA LEU A 62 15.94 -5.05 -29.90
C LEU A 62 17.43 -5.39 -29.68
N ASP A 63 18.11 -4.72 -28.75
CA ASP A 63 19.50 -5.03 -28.40
C ASP A 63 19.61 -6.20 -27.40
N GLY A 64 18.50 -6.49 -26.71
CA GLY A 64 18.20 -7.67 -25.94
C GLY A 64 18.56 -7.53 -24.46
N PHE A 65 17.77 -8.16 -23.61
CA PHE A 65 17.96 -8.04 -22.17
C PHE A 65 19.26 -8.71 -21.71
N ASP A 66 20.16 -7.94 -21.09
CA ASP A 66 21.34 -8.46 -20.40
C ASP A 66 21.39 -7.88 -18.98
N ASN A 67 21.39 -8.76 -17.97
CA ASN A 67 21.57 -8.38 -16.57
C ASN A 67 22.97 -8.73 -16.04
N GLY A 68 23.92 -9.03 -16.94
CA GLY A 68 25.28 -9.44 -16.59
C GLY A 68 25.36 -10.81 -15.91
N GLY A 69 24.34 -11.67 -16.08
CA GLY A 69 24.25 -12.97 -15.42
C GLY A 69 23.85 -12.88 -13.94
N ALA A 70 23.11 -11.84 -13.57
CA ALA A 70 22.60 -11.68 -12.21
C ALA A 70 21.67 -12.85 -11.84
N ALA A 71 21.90 -13.45 -10.67
CA ALA A 71 21.09 -14.55 -10.18
C ALA A 71 19.64 -14.10 -9.93
N ASP A 72 18.68 -15.01 -10.20
CA ASP A 72 17.28 -14.85 -9.84
C ASP A 72 17.16 -14.35 -8.39
N ASN A 73 16.23 -13.42 -8.15
CA ASN A 73 15.99 -12.83 -6.82
C ASN A 73 17.13 -11.93 -6.30
N THR A 74 17.79 -11.18 -7.17
CA THR A 74 18.74 -10.12 -6.77
C THR A 74 18.29 -8.76 -7.30
N PRO A 75 18.64 -7.63 -6.64
CA PRO A 75 18.31 -6.31 -7.17
C PRO A 75 18.85 -6.04 -8.59
N ALA A 76 19.93 -6.73 -8.97
CA ALA A 76 20.56 -6.65 -10.29
C ALA A 76 19.84 -7.52 -11.34
N HIS A 77 19.01 -8.49 -10.94
CA HIS A 77 18.27 -9.36 -11.86
C HIS A 77 17.31 -8.58 -12.76
N ASP A 78 16.76 -7.47 -12.27
CA ASP A 78 15.80 -6.64 -13.01
C ASP A 78 16.45 -5.36 -13.57
N VAL A 79 17.77 -5.33 -13.63
CA VAL A 79 18.54 -4.20 -14.18
C VAL A 79 19.12 -4.65 -15.50
N ASP A 80 18.72 -3.95 -16.55
CA ASP A 80 19.30 -4.09 -17.87
C ASP A 80 20.56 -3.26 -17.96
N ILE A 81 21.64 -3.84 -18.49
CA ILE A 81 22.92 -3.16 -18.70
C ILE A 81 23.15 -2.80 -20.17
N THR A 82 22.20 -3.11 -21.05
CA THR A 82 22.20 -2.69 -22.45
C THR A 82 21.73 -1.24 -22.60
N ALA A 83 21.72 -0.71 -23.83
CA ALA A 83 21.56 0.73 -24.07
C ALA A 83 20.15 1.21 -23.69
N ASP A 84 19.15 0.35 -23.86
CA ASP A 84 17.77 0.57 -23.48
C ASP A 84 17.08 -0.78 -23.20
N SER A 85 15.86 -0.75 -22.66
CA SER A 85 15.13 -1.97 -22.27
C SER A 85 13.76 -2.12 -22.92
N GLY A 86 13.40 -1.21 -23.82
CA GLY A 86 12.03 -1.05 -24.30
C GLY A 86 11.00 -0.73 -23.19
N LEU A 87 9.85 -0.22 -23.60
CA LEU A 87 8.72 0.07 -22.70
C LEU A 87 8.12 -1.20 -22.08
N ALA A 88 8.04 -2.30 -22.86
CA ALA A 88 7.37 -3.52 -22.41
C ALA A 88 8.15 -4.23 -21.30
N ALA A 89 9.47 -4.36 -21.43
CA ALA A 89 10.28 -4.99 -20.37
C ALA A 89 10.35 -4.11 -19.12
N THR A 90 10.41 -2.79 -19.28
CA THR A 90 10.35 -1.86 -18.15
C THR A 90 9.03 -2.00 -17.39
N LEU A 91 7.90 -2.08 -18.10
CA LEU A 91 6.59 -2.31 -17.50
C LEU A 91 6.52 -3.66 -16.79
N ASP A 92 7.00 -4.72 -17.44
CA ASP A 92 7.01 -6.07 -16.86
C ASP A 92 7.84 -6.11 -15.56
N ARG A 93 9.05 -5.55 -15.55
CA ARG A 93 9.89 -5.45 -14.34
C ARG A 93 9.24 -4.61 -13.24
N ALA A 94 8.55 -3.53 -13.60
CA ALA A 94 7.81 -2.73 -12.63
C ALA A 94 6.67 -3.54 -12.01
N ILE A 95 5.93 -4.32 -12.81
CA ILE A 95 4.90 -5.24 -12.35
C ILE A 95 5.52 -6.32 -11.45
N GLN A 96 6.60 -6.97 -11.89
CA GLN A 96 7.29 -7.99 -11.10
C GLN A 96 7.73 -7.45 -9.73
N LYS A 97 8.29 -6.23 -9.64
CA LYS A 97 8.64 -5.62 -8.34
C LYS A 97 7.44 -5.38 -7.42
N MET A 98 6.24 -5.23 -7.96
CA MET A 98 5.02 -5.08 -7.15
C MET A 98 4.53 -6.41 -6.58
N PHE A 99 4.65 -7.50 -7.33
CA PHE A 99 4.09 -8.82 -6.99
C PHE A 99 5.11 -9.80 -6.42
N THR A 100 6.35 -9.76 -6.86
CA THR A 100 7.37 -10.75 -6.53
C THR A 100 8.06 -10.38 -5.23
N SER A 101 8.06 -11.35 -4.30
CA SER A 101 8.86 -11.30 -3.08
C SER A 101 10.19 -12.02 -3.33
N THR A 102 11.26 -11.27 -3.25
CA THR A 102 12.63 -11.66 -3.59
C THR A 102 13.38 -12.11 -2.33
N ARG A 103 13.82 -13.36 -2.27
CA ARG A 103 14.71 -13.84 -1.19
C ARG A 103 16.14 -13.43 -1.49
N VAL A 104 16.71 -12.54 -0.68
CA VAL A 104 18.10 -12.06 -0.83
C VAL A 104 19.08 -13.02 -0.15
N ASN A 105 18.67 -13.61 0.97
CA ASN A 105 19.37 -14.70 1.65
C ASN A 105 18.34 -15.52 2.46
N ASP A 106 18.79 -16.54 3.19
CA ASP A 106 17.91 -17.46 3.92
C ASP A 106 17.04 -16.76 4.99
N ASP A 107 17.47 -15.58 5.46
CA ASP A 107 16.86 -14.82 6.57
C ASP A 107 16.16 -13.51 6.13
N LEU A 108 16.43 -13.00 4.92
CA LEU A 108 15.92 -11.73 4.40
C LEU A 108 15.14 -11.94 3.10
N VAL A 109 13.82 -11.73 3.21
CA VAL A 109 12.92 -11.68 2.06
C VAL A 109 12.50 -10.24 1.83
N ILE A 110 12.95 -9.64 0.72
CA ILE A 110 12.42 -8.37 0.23
C ILE A 110 11.06 -8.67 -0.38
N LYS A 111 10.00 -8.35 0.34
CA LYS A 111 8.64 -8.60 -0.14
C LYS A 111 8.25 -7.60 -1.22
N GLY A 112 7.48 -8.06 -2.20
CA GLY A 112 6.79 -7.20 -3.15
C GLY A 112 5.93 -6.15 -2.42
N VAL A 113 5.68 -5.02 -3.06
CA VAL A 113 4.97 -3.90 -2.42
C VAL A 113 3.57 -4.32 -1.93
N PHE A 114 2.86 -5.16 -2.68
CA PHE A 114 1.53 -5.64 -2.28
C PHE A 114 1.59 -6.65 -1.14
N ASP A 115 2.57 -7.55 -1.15
CA ASP A 115 2.77 -8.52 -0.06
C ASP A 115 3.12 -7.82 1.26
N ASN A 116 4.00 -6.81 1.20
CA ASN A 116 4.40 -6.02 2.36
C ASN A 116 3.19 -5.28 2.98
N ARG A 117 2.37 -4.64 2.14
CA ARG A 117 1.16 -3.95 2.60
C ARG A 117 0.14 -4.93 3.18
N THR A 118 -0.09 -6.06 2.52
CA THR A 118 -1.01 -7.10 2.99
C THR A 118 -0.60 -7.62 4.36
N GLU A 119 0.69 -7.93 4.55
CA GLU A 119 1.19 -8.37 5.86
C GLU A 119 1.03 -7.30 6.94
N THR A 120 1.34 -6.04 6.62
CA THR A 120 1.19 -4.92 7.55
C THR A 120 -0.27 -4.76 7.97
N TYR A 121 -1.20 -4.79 7.02
CA TYR A 121 -2.63 -4.74 7.32
C TYR A 121 -3.09 -5.93 8.16
N ASN A 122 -2.62 -7.15 7.88
CA ASN A 122 -2.95 -8.31 8.70
C ASN A 122 -2.43 -8.17 10.14
N LYS A 123 -1.22 -7.65 10.33
CA LYS A 123 -0.66 -7.37 11.68
C LYS A 123 -1.46 -6.30 12.41
N ASP A 124 -1.86 -5.25 11.72
CA ASP A 124 -2.68 -4.19 12.28
C ASP A 124 -4.07 -4.71 12.69
N ILE A 125 -4.71 -5.53 11.85
CA ILE A 125 -5.98 -6.20 12.17
C ILE A 125 -5.84 -7.03 13.46
N LEU A 126 -4.81 -7.85 13.58
CA LEU A 126 -4.59 -8.66 14.79
C LEU A 126 -4.33 -7.80 16.03
N ARG A 127 -3.58 -6.70 15.89
CA ARG A 127 -3.35 -5.75 16.99
C ARG A 127 -4.65 -5.09 17.42
N PHE A 128 -5.48 -4.65 16.48
CA PHE A 128 -6.78 -4.07 16.79
C PHE A 128 -7.71 -5.09 17.45
N GLY A 129 -7.72 -6.35 17.02
CA GLY A 129 -8.44 -7.43 17.69
C GLY A 129 -8.05 -7.56 19.16
N LYS A 130 -6.74 -7.65 19.47
CA LYS A 130 -6.26 -7.72 20.86
C LYS A 130 -6.63 -6.50 21.70
N GLN A 131 -6.62 -5.31 21.09
CA GLN A 131 -7.05 -4.09 21.78
C GLN A 131 -8.55 -4.10 22.09
N ILE A 132 -9.37 -4.61 21.18
CA ILE A 132 -10.81 -4.77 21.39
C ILE A 132 -11.05 -5.74 22.56
N ASP A 133 -10.42 -6.90 22.57
CA ASP A 133 -10.58 -7.90 23.63
C ASP A 133 -10.23 -7.33 25.02
N ALA A 134 -9.10 -6.63 25.12
CA ALA A 134 -8.69 -5.99 26.36
C ALA A 134 -9.67 -4.88 26.82
N LYS A 135 -10.30 -4.18 25.87
CA LYS A 135 -11.31 -3.16 26.19
C LYS A 135 -12.63 -3.78 26.61
N GLN A 136 -13.02 -4.91 26.04
CA GLN A 136 -14.19 -5.67 26.49
C GLN A 136 -13.99 -6.15 27.93
N GLU A 137 -12.85 -6.76 28.25
CA GLU A 137 -12.54 -7.19 29.63
C GLU A 137 -12.56 -6.01 30.62
N TYR A 138 -12.06 -4.86 30.20
CA TYR A 138 -12.14 -3.64 31.02
C TYR A 138 -13.58 -3.18 31.24
N LEU A 139 -14.42 -3.20 30.21
CA LEU A 139 -15.83 -2.83 30.31
C LEU A 139 -16.59 -3.78 31.23
N ASP A 140 -16.34 -5.08 31.15
CA ASP A 140 -16.95 -6.09 32.01
C ASP A 140 -16.60 -5.85 33.49
N LYS A 141 -15.31 -5.62 33.79
CA LYS A 141 -14.87 -5.27 35.15
C LYS A 141 -15.46 -3.96 35.65
N PHE A 142 -15.60 -2.98 34.76
CA PHE A 142 -16.21 -1.70 35.09
C PHE A 142 -17.70 -1.86 35.41
N GLU A 143 -18.43 -2.67 34.64
CA GLU A 143 -19.82 -3.03 34.90
C GLU A 143 -19.96 -3.75 36.26
N GLU A 144 -19.15 -4.78 36.52
CA GLU A 144 -19.16 -5.47 37.82
C GLU A 144 -18.91 -4.50 38.99
N ALA A 145 -17.98 -3.57 38.83
CA ALA A 145 -17.69 -2.57 39.85
C ALA A 145 -18.87 -1.62 40.08
N LEU A 146 -19.58 -1.23 39.01
CA LEU A 146 -20.79 -0.41 39.10
C LEU A 146 -21.92 -1.17 39.81
N VAL A 147 -22.14 -2.45 39.48
CA VAL A 147 -23.16 -3.30 40.12
C VAL A 147 -22.89 -3.43 41.62
N ARG A 148 -21.63 -3.71 42.01
CA ARG A 148 -21.25 -3.80 43.43
C ARG A 148 -21.45 -2.47 44.17
N ARG A 149 -21.09 -1.35 43.54
CA ARG A 149 -21.33 -0.02 44.11
C ARG A 149 -22.81 0.25 44.33
N PHE A 150 -23.66 -0.10 43.35
CA PHE A 150 -25.11 0.04 43.47
C PHE A 150 -25.68 -0.82 44.60
N ALA A 151 -25.28 -2.09 44.71
CA ALA A 151 -25.73 -2.97 45.79
C ALA A 151 -25.34 -2.44 47.19
N ASN A 152 -24.12 -1.91 47.32
CA ASN A 152 -23.68 -1.29 48.57
C ASN A 152 -24.48 -0.01 48.91
N LEU A 153 -24.80 0.80 47.90
CA LEU A 153 -25.65 1.98 48.09
C LEU A 153 -27.08 1.59 48.50
N GLU A 154 -27.63 0.53 47.94
CA GLU A 154 -28.94 0.00 48.33
C GLU A 154 -28.95 -0.48 49.79
N GLN A 155 -27.92 -1.23 50.21
CA GLN A 155 -27.76 -1.63 51.61
C GLN A 155 -27.62 -0.44 52.56
N LEU A 156 -26.83 0.58 52.17
CA LEU A 156 -26.68 1.80 52.95
C LEU A 156 -28.02 2.52 53.11
N ILE A 157 -28.78 2.68 52.03
CA ILE A 157 -30.11 3.31 52.06
C ILE A 157 -31.08 2.47 52.91
N GLY A 158 -31.05 1.14 52.79
CA GLY A 158 -31.84 0.25 53.63
C GLY A 158 -31.51 0.40 55.12
N GLY A 159 -30.22 0.48 55.45
CA GLY A 159 -29.73 0.74 56.80
C GLY A 159 -30.11 2.12 57.34
N LEU A 160 -29.98 3.17 56.52
CA LEU A 160 -30.38 4.53 56.87
C LEU A 160 -31.89 4.63 57.13
N ASN A 161 -32.71 3.98 56.31
CA ASN A 161 -34.16 3.93 56.52
C ASN A 161 -34.51 3.18 57.82
N ALA A 162 -33.85 2.06 58.10
CA ALA A 162 -34.05 1.30 59.35
C ALA A 162 -33.63 2.10 60.59
N GLN A 163 -32.50 2.82 60.51
CA GLN A 163 -32.05 3.73 61.57
C GLN A 163 -33.01 4.91 61.76
N GLY A 164 -33.52 5.50 60.68
CA GLY A 164 -34.54 6.55 60.72
C GLY A 164 -35.82 6.09 61.41
N ALA A 165 -36.29 4.87 61.10
CA ALA A 165 -37.45 4.27 61.73
C ALA A 165 -37.22 3.98 63.23
N SER A 166 -36.04 3.47 63.62
CA SER A 166 -35.74 3.20 65.03
C SER A 166 -35.62 4.50 65.84
N LEU A 167 -35.01 5.54 65.26
CA LEU A 167 -34.88 6.84 65.92
C LEU A 167 -36.25 7.50 66.10
N SER A 168 -37.12 7.43 65.08
CA SER A 168 -38.49 7.91 65.15
C SER A 168 -39.31 7.15 66.20
N ALA A 169 -39.13 5.84 66.33
CA ALA A 169 -39.80 5.03 67.34
C ALA A 169 -39.32 5.35 68.77
N ALA A 170 -38.02 5.57 68.95
CA ALA A 170 -37.45 5.97 70.24
C ALA A 170 -37.89 7.38 70.68
N LEU A 171 -37.96 8.33 69.74
CA LEU A 171 -38.47 9.68 69.99
C LEU A 171 -39.98 9.70 70.22
N GLY A 172 -40.74 8.86 69.52
CA GLY A 172 -42.19 8.72 69.70
C GLY A 172 -42.59 7.98 70.99
N GLY A 173 -41.71 7.16 71.56
CA GLY A 173 -41.91 6.49 72.86
C GLY A 173 -41.43 7.30 74.08
N LEU A 174 -40.83 8.48 73.86
CA LEU A 174 -40.37 9.41 74.90
C LEU A 174 -41.32 10.61 75.10
N GLY A 175 -42.44 10.66 74.36
CA GLY A 175 -43.57 11.58 74.59
C GLY A 175 -44.80 10.82 75.08
#